data_AF-A0A938NY08-F1
#
_entry.id   AF-A0A938NY08-F1
#
_cell.length_a   1.000
_cell.length_b   1.000
_cell.length_c   1.000
_cell.angle_alpha   90.00
_cell.angle_beta   90.00
_cell.angle_gamma   90.00
#
_symmetry.space_group_name_H-M   'P 1'
#
loop_
_entity.id
_entity.type
_entity.pdbx_description
1 polymer ?
#
loop_
_entity_poly.entity_id
_entity_poly.type
_entity_poly.pdbx_seq_one_letter_code
_entity_poly.pdbx_strand_id
1 'polypeptide(L)'
;MTKKLLLLGILVALLITLITADYSFSQTAPVVSIKANKKSYKAGEQGFLTISFKLKDKVKIPKDPGVELELTSTSVEGIGMQDFSGGDSEYIESNRVKYNFKIPSDVQDQSLTITGNVKFGYCDSNTGVCKKGNKSFSVTVKIKKK
;
A
#
# COMPACT_ATOMS: atom_id res chain seq x y z
N MET A 1 51.60 -17.36 -51.78
CA MET A 1 51.80 -16.53 -50.57
C MET A 1 50.83 -15.36 -50.64
N THR A 2 49.97 -15.01 -49.69
CA THR A 2 49.62 -15.53 -48.36
C THR A 2 48.32 -14.81 -47.99
N LYS A 3 47.16 -15.45 -48.21
CA LYS A 3 45.87 -14.99 -47.65
C LYS A 3 45.82 -15.43 -46.18
N LYS A 4 46.42 -14.64 -45.28
CA LYS A 4 46.40 -14.90 -43.84
C LYS A 4 46.31 -13.59 -43.07
N LEU A 5 45.20 -12.85 -43.18
CA LEU A 5 44.99 -11.70 -42.29
C LEU A 5 43.56 -11.19 -42.40
N LEU A 6 42.54 -11.99 -42.08
CA LEU A 6 41.17 -11.47 -41.94
C LEU A 6 40.19 -12.40 -41.20
N LEU A 7 40.68 -13.31 -40.34
CA LEU A 7 39.81 -14.29 -39.67
C LEU A 7 39.94 -14.34 -38.14
N LEU A 8 40.75 -13.49 -37.51
CA LEU A 8 40.97 -13.54 -36.05
C LEU A 8 40.25 -12.44 -35.24
N GLY A 9 39.44 -11.60 -35.89
CA GLY A 9 38.77 -10.46 -35.25
C GLY A 9 37.27 -10.63 -34.99
N ILE A 10 36.69 -11.82 -35.23
CA ILE A 10 35.24 -12.04 -35.18
C ILE A 10 34.82 -13.00 -34.05
N LEU A 11 35.77 -13.60 -33.30
CA LEU A 11 35.42 -14.58 -32.26
C LEU A 11 35.29 -13.99 -30.84
N VAL A 12 35.71 -12.74 -30.60
CA VAL A 12 35.75 -12.16 -29.23
C VAL A 12 34.62 -11.16 -28.96
N ALA A 13 33.92 -10.69 -30.00
CA ALA A 13 32.83 -9.72 -29.85
C ALA A 13 31.47 -10.35 -29.46
N LEU A 14 31.37 -11.67 -29.37
CA LEU A 14 30.10 -12.38 -29.14
C LEU A 14 29.91 -12.89 -27.71
N LEU A 15 30.85 -12.65 -26.79
CA LEU A 15 30.80 -13.20 -25.43
C LEU A 15 30.56 -12.19 -24.30
N ILE A 16 30.23 -10.93 -24.63
CA ILE A 16 29.92 -9.88 -23.63
C ILE A 16 28.45 -9.46 -23.73
N THR A 17 27.56 -10.36 -24.16
CA THR A 17 26.13 -10.20 -23.85
C THR A 17 25.93 -10.50 -22.38
N LEU A 18 26.22 -9.48 -21.56
CA LEU A 18 25.39 -9.01 -20.46
C LEU A 18 24.54 -10.12 -19.83
N ILE A 19 25.13 -10.82 -18.87
CA ILE A 19 24.36 -11.47 -17.82
C ILE A 19 23.90 -10.35 -16.88
N THR A 20 22.96 -9.51 -17.33
CA THR A 20 22.06 -8.85 -16.39
C THR A 20 21.09 -9.92 -15.95
N ALA A 21 21.51 -10.72 -14.97
CA ALA A 21 20.59 -11.53 -14.21
C ALA A 21 19.67 -10.54 -13.51
N ASP A 22 18.57 -10.18 -14.17
CA ASP A 22 17.43 -9.54 -13.55
C ASP A 22 16.87 -10.56 -12.55
N TYR A 23 17.49 -10.63 -11.37
CA TYR A 23 16.97 -11.35 -10.22
C TYR A 23 15.67 -10.66 -9.83
N SER A 24 14.61 -11.01 -10.55
CA SER A 24 13.25 -10.60 -10.30
C SER A 24 12.79 -11.35 -9.06
N PHE A 25 13.15 -10.85 -7.88
CA PHE A 25 12.61 -11.35 -6.63
C PHE A 25 11.09 -11.09 -6.65
N SER A 26 10.33 -12.16 -6.87
CA SER A 26 8.86 -12.16 -6.87
C SER A 26 8.33 -12.03 -5.44
N GLN A 27 8.47 -10.83 -4.88
CA GLN A 27 7.85 -10.47 -3.61
C GLN A 27 6.34 -10.29 -3.82
N THR A 28 5.52 -11.03 -3.08
CA THR A 28 4.07 -10.89 -3.13
C THR A 28 3.61 -9.66 -2.34
N ALA A 29 2.77 -8.83 -2.96
CA ALA A 29 2.19 -7.68 -2.28
C ALA A 29 1.29 -8.11 -1.10
N PRO A 30 1.31 -7.37 0.03
CA PRO A 30 0.37 -7.55 1.13
C PRO A 30 -1.10 -7.51 0.69
N VAL A 31 -1.93 -8.33 1.33
CA VAL A 31 -3.39 -8.21 1.19
C VAL A 31 -3.88 -7.14 2.16
N VAL A 32 -4.59 -6.14 1.65
CA VAL A 32 -5.11 -5.01 2.44
C VAL A 32 -6.60 -5.19 2.64
N SER A 33 -7.07 -5.02 3.88
CA SER A 33 -8.50 -5.01 4.21
C SER A 33 -8.83 -3.77 5.03
N ILE A 34 -9.95 -3.12 4.68
CA ILE A 34 -10.37 -1.87 5.31
C ILE A 34 -11.75 -2.09 5.93
N LYS A 35 -11.93 -1.67 7.17
CA LYS A 35 -13.20 -1.75 7.89
C LYS A 35 -13.46 -0.48 8.67
N ALA A 36 -14.68 0.04 8.60
CA ALA A 36 -15.13 1.08 9.49
C ALA A 36 -15.31 0.53 10.92
N ASN A 37 -15.01 1.33 11.94
CA ASN A 37 -15.12 0.90 13.34
C ASN A 37 -16.56 0.62 13.78
N LYS A 38 -17.54 1.26 13.14
CA LYS A 38 -18.98 1.00 13.33
C LYS A 38 -19.65 0.69 12.00
N LYS A 39 -20.73 -0.09 12.06
CA LYS A 39 -21.61 -0.37 10.91
C LYS A 39 -22.58 0.79 10.61
N SER A 40 -22.74 1.72 11.56
CA SER A 40 -23.71 2.81 11.47
C SER A 40 -23.26 4.04 12.24
N TYR A 41 -23.55 5.22 11.73
CA TYR A 41 -23.19 6.53 12.30
C TYR A 41 -24.37 7.49 12.29
N LYS A 42 -24.30 8.54 13.10
CA LYS A 42 -25.16 9.73 12.99
C LYS A 42 -24.49 10.81 12.12
N ALA A 43 -25.29 11.71 11.57
CA ALA A 43 -24.77 12.91 10.92
C ALA A 43 -23.87 13.71 11.88
N GLY A 44 -22.70 14.15 11.41
CA GLY A 44 -21.70 14.85 12.22
C GLY A 44 -20.83 13.95 13.11
N GLU A 45 -21.12 12.65 13.19
CA GLU A 45 -20.35 11.70 14.02
C GLU A 45 -18.96 11.42 13.42
N GLN A 46 -17.94 11.34 14.28
CA GLN A 46 -16.61 10.90 13.88
C GLN A 46 -16.45 9.39 13.99
N GLY A 47 -15.67 8.83 13.08
CA GLY A 47 -15.33 7.42 13.03
C GLY A 47 -13.88 7.21 12.58
N PHE A 48 -13.51 5.94 12.47
CA PHE A 48 -12.22 5.59 11.88
C PHE A 48 -12.31 4.34 11.03
N LEU A 49 -11.55 4.33 9.94
CA LEU A 49 -11.29 3.14 9.13
C LEU A 49 -10.06 2.44 9.72
N THR A 50 -10.16 1.15 10.01
CA THR A 50 -9.01 0.30 10.30
C THR A 50 -8.53 -0.35 9.00
N ILE A 51 -7.31 -0.03 8.61
CA ILE A 51 -6.58 -0.63 7.49
C ILE A 51 -5.71 -1.74 8.08
N SER A 52 -5.94 -2.99 7.66
CA SER A 52 -5.20 -4.16 8.14
C SER A 52 -4.44 -4.79 6.99
N PHE A 53 -3.15 -5.06 7.22
CA PHE A 53 -2.27 -5.73 6.28
C PHE A 53 -2.10 -7.19 6.69
N LYS A 54 -2.45 -8.11 5.79
CA LYS A 54 -2.08 -9.52 5.92
C LYS A 54 -0.78 -9.73 5.17
N LEU A 55 0.29 -9.87 5.93
CA LEU A 55 1.65 -10.05 5.44
C LEU A 55 1.95 -11.54 5.24
N LYS A 56 2.81 -11.85 4.26
CA LYS A 56 3.48 -13.15 4.20
C LYS A 56 4.71 -13.10 5.10
N ASP A 57 5.26 -14.27 5.40
CA ASP A 57 6.51 -14.41 6.14
C ASP A 57 7.59 -13.47 5.59
N LYS A 58 8.29 -12.77 6.48
CA LYS A 58 9.38 -11.81 6.19
C LYS A 58 8.98 -10.53 5.45
N VAL A 59 7.73 -10.38 5.03
CA VAL A 59 7.25 -9.09 4.52
C VAL A 59 6.91 -8.19 5.71
N LYS A 60 7.37 -6.94 5.68
CA LYS A 60 7.08 -5.91 6.68
C LYS A 60 6.61 -4.61 6.03
N ILE A 61 5.85 -3.81 6.76
CA ILE A 61 5.43 -2.46 6.34
C ILE A 61 6.32 -1.45 7.08
N PRO A 62 7.17 -0.67 6.38
CA PRO A 62 7.98 0.35 7.01
C PRO A 62 7.11 1.49 7.56
N LYS A 63 7.61 2.19 8.58
CA LYS A 63 7.00 3.42 9.10
C LYS A 63 7.25 4.63 8.19
N ASP A 64 8.32 4.59 7.41
CA ASP A 64 8.71 5.64 6.46
C ASP A 64 9.04 5.05 5.08
N PRO A 65 8.38 5.48 3.98
CA PRO A 65 7.22 6.37 3.97
C PRO A 65 6.03 5.73 4.67
N GLY A 66 5.27 6.56 5.38
CA GLY A 66 4.08 6.12 6.10
C GLY A 66 2.99 5.58 5.17
N VAL A 67 1.99 4.93 5.77
CA VAL A 67 0.78 4.56 5.04
C VAL A 67 -0.04 5.82 4.77
N GLU A 68 -0.43 6.01 3.52
CA GLU A 68 -1.28 7.11 3.09
C GLU A 68 -2.65 6.57 2.68
N LEU A 69 -3.69 7.33 3.00
CA LEU A 69 -5.05 7.07 2.53
C LEU A 69 -5.59 8.31 1.83
N GLU A 70 -5.98 8.12 0.57
CA GLU A 70 -6.57 9.16 -0.28
C GLU A 70 -8.03 8.81 -0.52
N LEU A 71 -8.94 9.64 -0.03
CA LEU A 71 -10.36 9.51 -0.32
C LEU A 71 -10.61 9.91 -1.78
N THR A 72 -11.35 9.09 -2.51
CA THR A 72 -11.79 9.41 -3.88
C THR A 72 -13.19 9.99 -3.91
N SER A 73 -13.99 9.78 -2.85
CA SER A 73 -15.31 10.38 -2.70
C SER A 73 -15.30 11.49 -1.65
N THR A 74 -16.12 12.52 -1.87
CA THR A 74 -16.42 13.58 -0.88
C THR A 74 -17.46 13.15 0.14
N SER A 75 -17.76 11.85 0.22
CA SER A 75 -18.83 11.32 1.06
C SER A 75 -18.52 11.46 2.56
N VAL A 76 -17.25 11.59 2.94
CA VAL A 76 -16.84 11.91 4.32
C VAL A 76 -15.78 13.00 4.33
N GLU A 77 -15.70 13.71 5.44
CA GLU A 77 -14.60 14.63 5.72
C GLU A 77 -13.43 13.82 6.30
N GLY A 78 -12.30 13.80 5.59
CA GLY A 78 -11.08 13.15 6.05
C GLY A 78 -10.38 13.98 7.12
N ILE A 79 -10.12 13.39 8.30
CA ILE A 79 -9.38 14.05 9.38
C ILE A 79 -7.89 13.73 9.26
N GLY A 80 -7.55 12.51 8.86
CA GLY A 80 -6.17 12.09 8.64
C GLY A 80 -5.82 10.75 9.30
N MET A 81 -4.59 10.32 9.07
CA MET A 81 -4.03 9.13 9.72
C MET A 81 -3.88 9.40 11.22
N GLN A 82 -4.26 8.43 12.05
CA GLN A 82 -3.91 8.46 13.47
C GLN A 82 -2.41 8.16 13.63
N ASP A 83 -1.76 8.65 14.68
CA ASP A 83 -0.35 8.31 14.94
C ASP A 83 -0.20 6.81 15.29
N PHE A 84 0.75 6.15 14.62
CA PHE A 84 1.15 4.74 14.79
C PHE A 84 2.61 4.59 15.22
N SER A 85 3.23 5.64 15.75
CA SER A 85 4.63 5.69 16.21
C SER A 85 5.06 4.55 17.15
N GLY A 86 4.11 3.80 17.73
CA GLY A 86 4.35 2.69 18.64
C GLY A 86 5.49 1.73 18.24
N GLY A 87 6.27 1.35 19.24
CA GLY A 87 7.45 0.46 19.13
C GLY A 87 8.70 1.19 18.63
N ASP A 88 9.88 0.69 19.00
CA ASP A 88 11.17 1.26 18.57
C ASP A 88 11.63 0.75 17.19
N SER A 89 10.83 -0.13 16.58
CA SER A 89 11.07 -0.70 15.27
C SER A 89 10.82 0.32 14.15
N GLU A 90 11.59 0.21 13.06
CA GLU A 90 11.37 0.92 11.79
C GLU A 90 10.13 0.45 11.01
N TYR A 91 9.44 -0.60 11.49
CA TYR A 91 8.26 -1.20 10.87
C TYR A 91 7.00 -1.09 11.74
N ILE A 92 5.83 -1.12 11.10
CA ILE A 92 4.53 -1.14 11.78
C ILE A 92 4.27 -2.53 12.36
N GLU A 93 4.47 -2.69 13.66
CA GLU A 93 4.38 -4.01 14.33
C GLU A 93 2.95 -4.58 14.37
N SER A 94 1.96 -3.71 14.51
CA SER A 94 0.55 -4.12 14.61
C SER A 94 -0.04 -4.60 13.29
N ASN A 95 0.65 -4.37 12.16
CA ASN A 95 0.15 -4.54 10.80
C ASN A 95 -1.20 -3.83 10.56
N ARG A 96 -1.48 -2.79 11.35
CA ARG A 96 -2.74 -2.05 11.31
C ARG A 96 -2.48 -0.57 11.49
N VAL A 97 -3.21 0.20 10.71
CA VAL A 97 -3.29 1.65 10.83
C VAL A 97 -4.75 2.09 10.78
N LYS A 98 -5.02 3.32 11.20
CA LYS A 98 -6.35 3.91 11.29
C LYS A 98 -6.35 5.27 10.64
N TYR A 99 -7.43 5.54 9.95
CA TYR A 99 -7.71 6.81 9.32
C TYR A 99 -9.01 7.37 9.91
N ASN A 100 -8.92 8.54 10.54
CA ASN A 100 -10.05 9.22 11.15
C ASN A 100 -10.84 9.97 10.08
N PHE A 101 -12.15 9.91 10.18
CA PHE A 101 -13.07 10.63 9.31
C PHE A 101 -14.27 11.16 10.09
N LYS A 102 -15.01 12.07 9.48
CA LYS A 102 -16.27 12.60 10.02
C LYS A 102 -17.38 12.48 8.98
N ILE A 103 -18.55 12.05 9.44
CA ILE A 103 -19.76 12.05 8.62
C ILE A 103 -20.25 13.50 8.45
N PRO A 104 -20.58 13.95 7.23
CA PRO A 104 -21.15 15.28 7.02
C PRO A 104 -22.39 15.50 7.90
N SER A 105 -22.59 16.73 8.39
CA SER A 105 -23.70 17.03 9.30
C SER A 105 -25.05 17.15 8.60
N ASP A 106 -25.01 17.32 7.28
CA ASP A 106 -26.10 17.53 6.35
C ASP A 106 -26.43 16.28 5.51
N VAL A 107 -25.84 15.12 5.84
CA VAL A 107 -26.13 13.88 5.12
C VAL A 107 -27.62 13.52 5.23
N GLN A 108 -28.28 13.41 4.08
CA GLN A 108 -29.70 13.02 3.94
C GLN A 108 -29.85 11.52 3.66
N ASP A 109 -28.82 10.88 3.11
CA ASP A 109 -28.85 9.48 2.70
C ASP A 109 -28.90 8.52 3.89
N GLN A 110 -29.54 7.37 3.70
CA GLN A 110 -29.61 6.31 4.72
C GLN A 110 -28.34 5.44 4.77
N SER A 111 -27.45 5.59 3.79
CA SER A 111 -26.17 4.90 3.72
C SER A 111 -25.16 5.73 2.95
N LEU A 112 -23.88 5.53 3.26
CA LEU A 112 -22.78 6.27 2.70
C LEU A 112 -21.67 5.30 2.32
N THR A 113 -21.15 5.43 1.10
CA THR A 113 -20.04 4.61 0.61
C THR A 113 -18.75 5.43 0.60
N ILE A 114 -17.79 5.00 1.42
CA ILE A 114 -16.47 5.61 1.53
C ILE A 114 -15.55 4.87 0.57
N THR A 115 -15.03 5.57 -0.43
CA THR A 115 -14.09 5.01 -1.40
C THR A 115 -12.77 5.77 -1.35
N GLY A 116 -11.69 5.07 -1.67
CA GLY A 116 -10.37 5.67 -1.71
C GLY A 116 -9.29 4.68 -2.10
N ASN A 117 -8.04 5.12 -1.95
CA ASN A 117 -6.86 4.34 -2.19
C ASN A 117 -5.96 4.33 -0.96
N VAL A 118 -5.36 3.19 -0.65
CA VAL A 118 -4.32 3.05 0.37
C VAL A 118 -2.99 2.85 -0.34
N LYS A 119 -2.05 3.76 -0.10
CA LYS A 119 -0.67 3.68 -0.58
C LYS A 119 0.25 3.33 0.58
N PHE A 120 1.19 2.42 0.36
CA PHE A 120 2.08 1.93 1.42
C PHE A 120 3.36 1.34 0.82
N GLY A 121 4.45 1.41 1.58
CA GLY A 121 5.66 0.61 1.31
C GLY A 121 5.51 -0.81 1.85
N TYR A 122 6.24 -1.76 1.27
CA TYR A 122 6.46 -3.08 1.89
C TYR A 122 7.84 -3.61 1.52
N CYS A 123 8.55 -4.17 2.49
CA CYS A 123 9.92 -4.64 2.34
C CYS A 123 10.02 -6.12 2.72
N ASP A 124 10.88 -6.85 2.03
CA ASP A 124 11.23 -8.22 2.39
C ASP A 124 12.44 -8.16 3.32
N SER A 125 12.29 -8.60 4.57
CA SER A 125 13.33 -8.47 5.59
C SER A 125 14.53 -9.37 5.35
N ASN A 126 14.44 -10.35 4.45
CA ASN A 126 15.57 -11.21 4.10
C ASN A 126 16.43 -10.61 3.00
N THR A 127 15.80 -10.01 2.00
CA THR A 127 16.50 -9.46 0.82
C THR A 127 16.74 -7.96 0.90
N GLY A 128 16.03 -7.26 1.79
CA GLY A 128 16.04 -5.79 1.89
C GLY A 128 15.29 -5.09 0.75
N VAL A 129 14.69 -5.84 -0.18
CA VAL A 129 13.99 -5.26 -1.34
C VAL A 129 12.65 -4.66 -0.88
N CYS A 130 12.47 -3.38 -1.18
CA CYS A 130 11.24 -2.62 -0.91
C CYS A 130 10.47 -2.30 -2.18
N LYS A 131 9.15 -2.38 -2.10
CA LYS A 131 8.21 -2.06 -3.18
C LYS A 131 7.08 -1.17 -2.65
N LYS A 132 6.39 -0.48 -3.56
CA LYS A 132 5.19 0.31 -3.26
C LYS A 132 3.94 -0.47 -3.62
N GLY A 133 2.94 -0.40 -2.75
CA GLY A 133 1.60 -0.93 -2.96
C GLY A 133 0.60 0.21 -3.11
N ASN A 134 -0.41 0.00 -3.96
CA ASN A 134 -1.59 0.84 -4.06
C ASN A 134 -2.83 -0.06 -4.15
N LYS A 135 -3.80 0.13 -3.26
CA LYS A 135 -5.04 -0.65 -3.20
C LYS A 135 -6.24 0.25 -3.04
N SER A 136 -7.17 0.16 -3.99
CA SER A 136 -8.48 0.79 -3.87
C SER A 136 -9.35 0.06 -2.86
N PHE A 137 -10.26 0.78 -2.23
CA PHE A 137 -11.24 0.23 -1.29
C PHE A 137 -12.61 0.87 -1.46
N SER A 138 -13.63 0.17 -0.98
CA SER A 138 -15.00 0.64 -0.87
C SER A 138 -15.61 0.07 0.40
N VAL A 139 -16.10 0.94 1.28
CA VAL A 139 -16.74 0.57 2.55
C VAL A 139 -18.06 1.31 2.67
N THR A 140 -19.16 0.58 2.74
CA THR A 140 -20.49 1.16 2.96
C THR A 140 -20.87 1.12 4.44
N VAL A 141 -21.36 2.25 4.95
CA VAL A 141 -21.85 2.42 6.33
C VAL A 141 -23.29 2.91 6.29
N LYS A 142 -24.09 2.57 7.32
CA LYS A 142 -25.46 3.07 7.46
C LYS A 142 -25.48 4.42 8.18
N ILE A 143 -26.39 5.29 7.79
CA ILE A 143 -26.66 6.54 8.49
C ILE A 143 -27.93 6.38 9.29
N LYS A 144 -27.84 6.56 10.62
CA LYS A 144 -29.01 6.59 11.49
C LYS A 144 -29.69 7.94 11.34
N LYS A 145 -31.01 7.91 11.12
CA LYS A 145 -31.84 9.10 11.27
C LYS A 145 -31.70 9.60 12.71
N LYS A 146 -31.66 10.93 12.86
CA LYS A 146 -31.73 11.57 14.17
C LYS A 146 -33.01 11.19 14.89
#